data_AF-A0A9E4GR39-F1
#
_entry.id   AF-A0A9E4GR39-F1
#
_cell.length_a   1.000
_cell.length_b   1.000
_cell.length_c   1.000
_cell.angle_alpha   90.00
_cell.angle_beta   90.00
_cell.angle_gamma   90.00
#
_symmetry.space_group_name_H-M   'P 1'
#
loop_
_entity.id
_entity.type
_entity.pdbx_description
1 polymer ?
#
loop_
_entity_poly.entity_id
_entity_poly.type
_entity_poly.pdbx_seq_one_letter_code
_entity_poly.pdbx_strand_id
1 'polypeptide(L)'
;MQQFLIEGGHPLRGAMRARGNKNAATKMLPACLLTDQPVLLQNVPDILDVRVVIELMQYLGAEVEWTGPSTLRVHAQKITTSQLDTDLASRIRASVVFAGALLGRTGKAVLPLPGGDLIGERRLDTHVEALRQLGVEVDFDGQALQFQADELRGEDILLAEASVTATENLIMTTVLAQGTTVLRNAAGEPHIQDLCRMLGGLGARISGAGSNCIVIRGVDSLTGGEARVGADFMEVGSFVGAAVVTGGELLIQDADPDYLDMVAMVFQRLGVRWEVRGRDVFVSERQMLSILPDLGGRIPVIKAQPWPGFPPDLMSIALVIATCSAGTVLFHDWMYESRFFFADNLVRMGARIT
;
A
#
# COMPACT_ATOMS: atom_id res chain seq x y z
N MET A 1 26.36 -8.62 -9.52
CA MET A 1 25.44 -7.59 -8.99
C MET A 1 25.15 -6.60 -10.11
N GLN A 2 23.89 -6.23 -10.30
CA GLN A 2 23.54 -5.12 -11.19
C GLN A 2 23.84 -3.80 -10.47
N GLN A 3 24.22 -2.75 -11.21
CA GLN A 3 24.50 -1.42 -10.66
C GLN A 3 23.87 -0.34 -11.55
N PHE A 4 23.44 0.76 -10.93
CA PHE A 4 23.00 1.96 -11.65
C PHE A 4 24.16 2.95 -11.70
N LEU A 5 24.58 3.34 -12.92
CA LEU A 5 25.51 4.43 -13.14
C LEU A 5 24.69 5.67 -13.52
N ILE A 6 24.73 6.71 -12.68
CA ILE A 6 23.93 7.93 -12.85
C ILE A 6 24.88 9.10 -13.07
N GLU A 7 24.73 9.78 -14.21
CA GLU A 7 25.38 11.07 -14.50
C GLU A 7 24.40 12.20 -14.14
N GLY A 8 24.82 13.11 -13.27
CA GLY A 8 23.99 14.23 -12.79
C GLY A 8 23.98 15.42 -13.75
N GLY A 9 23.07 16.38 -13.52
CA GLY A 9 23.02 17.63 -14.28
C GLY A 9 22.09 17.65 -15.50
N HIS A 10 21.29 16.60 -15.69
CA HIS A 10 20.30 16.50 -16.77
C HIS A 10 18.88 16.77 -16.26
N PRO A 11 18.23 17.88 -16.68
CA PRO A 11 16.83 18.14 -16.34
C PRO A 11 15.89 17.12 -16.95
N LEU A 12 14.99 16.54 -16.13
CA LEU A 12 13.94 15.66 -16.64
C LEU A 12 12.90 16.46 -17.44
N ARG A 13 12.59 16.03 -18.65
CA ARG A 13 11.57 16.66 -19.51
C ARG A 13 10.68 15.61 -20.16
N GLY A 14 9.37 15.82 -20.12
CA GLY A 14 8.43 15.03 -20.92
C GLY A 14 7.18 14.62 -20.14
N ALA A 15 6.66 13.44 -20.48
CA ALA A 15 5.47 12.88 -19.87
C ALA A 15 5.68 11.41 -19.50
N MET A 16 5.04 10.98 -18.42
CA MET A 16 4.92 9.58 -18.03
C MET A 16 3.50 9.30 -17.57
N ARG A 17 3.11 8.03 -17.51
CA ARG A 17 1.84 7.59 -16.91
C ARG A 17 2.12 6.91 -15.58
N ALA A 18 1.43 7.32 -14.53
CA ALA A 18 1.53 6.67 -13.23
C ALA A 18 1.07 5.22 -13.32
N ARG A 19 1.86 4.30 -12.76
CA ARG A 19 1.51 2.88 -12.70
C ARG A 19 0.54 2.65 -11.56
N GLY A 20 -0.11 1.48 -11.56
CA GLY A 20 -0.90 1.06 -10.41
C GLY A 20 -0.06 0.89 -9.17
N ASN A 21 -0.66 1.24 -8.04
CA ASN A 21 -0.07 1.11 -6.73
C ASN A 21 0.23 -0.36 -6.41
N LYS A 22 1.51 -0.69 -6.22
CA LYS A 22 1.95 -2.04 -5.83
C LYS A 22 1.24 -2.52 -4.56
N ASN A 23 1.12 -1.64 -3.57
CA ASN A 23 0.52 -1.99 -2.28
C ASN A 23 -0.98 -2.28 -2.43
N ALA A 24 -1.69 -1.60 -3.33
CA ALA A 24 -3.07 -1.94 -3.66
C ALA A 24 -3.16 -3.26 -4.45
N ALA A 25 -2.38 -3.40 -5.53
CA ALA A 25 -2.41 -4.58 -6.38
C ALA A 25 -2.15 -5.89 -5.60
N THR A 26 -1.18 -5.88 -4.69
CA THR A 26 -0.83 -7.05 -3.86
C THR A 26 -1.92 -7.47 -2.86
N LYS A 27 -2.99 -6.70 -2.67
CA LYS A 27 -4.13 -7.05 -1.79
C LYS A 27 -5.44 -7.18 -2.56
N MET A 28 -5.64 -6.37 -3.59
CA MET A 28 -6.76 -6.53 -4.52
C MET A 28 -6.70 -7.88 -5.24
N LEU A 29 -5.51 -8.37 -5.58
CA LEU A 29 -5.34 -9.70 -6.20
C LEU A 29 -5.81 -10.84 -5.27
N PRO A 30 -5.31 -11.00 -4.04
CA PRO A 30 -5.85 -11.98 -3.09
C PRO A 30 -7.35 -11.81 -2.81
N ALA A 31 -7.86 -10.59 -2.77
CA ALA A 31 -9.29 -10.35 -2.57
C ALA A 31 -10.18 -10.92 -3.70
N CYS A 32 -9.65 -11.12 -4.91
CA CYS A 32 -10.37 -11.83 -5.98
C CYS A 32 -10.67 -13.30 -5.62
N LEU A 33 -9.98 -13.90 -4.65
CA LEU A 33 -10.27 -15.26 -4.18
C LEU A 33 -11.60 -15.36 -3.43
N LEU A 34 -12.19 -14.23 -3.02
CA LEU A 34 -13.44 -14.20 -2.26
C LEU A 34 -14.69 -14.47 -3.12
N THR A 35 -14.57 -14.47 -4.45
CA THR A 35 -15.65 -14.82 -5.40
C THR A 35 -15.25 -15.98 -6.31
N ASP A 36 -16.22 -16.81 -6.75
CA ASP A 36 -16.02 -17.82 -7.81
C ASP A 36 -16.17 -17.22 -9.20
N GLN A 37 -16.63 -15.97 -9.30
CA GLN A 37 -16.86 -15.31 -10.58
C GLN A 37 -15.60 -14.58 -11.05
N PRO A 38 -15.45 -14.35 -12.37
CA PRO A 38 -14.27 -13.67 -12.90
C PRO A 38 -14.24 -12.18 -12.50
N VAL A 39 -13.05 -11.71 -12.15
CA VAL A 39 -12.75 -10.29 -11.85
C VAL A 39 -11.69 -9.78 -12.83
N LEU A 40 -11.96 -8.64 -13.47
CA LEU A 40 -11.00 -7.94 -14.32
C LEU A 40 -10.34 -6.80 -13.53
N LEU A 41 -9.04 -6.91 -13.31
CA LEU A 41 -8.25 -5.91 -12.60
C LEU A 41 -7.38 -5.13 -13.57
N GLN A 42 -7.65 -3.84 -13.69
CA GLN A 42 -6.95 -2.91 -14.59
C GLN A 42 -5.86 -2.14 -13.86
N ASN A 43 -4.88 -1.65 -14.63
CA ASN A 43 -3.74 -0.87 -14.15
C ASN A 43 -2.84 -1.64 -13.15
N VAL A 44 -2.70 -2.95 -13.30
CA VAL A 44 -1.84 -3.76 -12.44
C VAL A 44 -0.37 -3.59 -12.87
N PRO A 45 0.56 -3.24 -11.95
CA PRO A 45 1.97 -3.11 -12.30
C PRO A 45 2.62 -4.49 -12.48
N ASP A 46 3.36 -4.66 -13.58
CA ASP A 46 4.14 -5.88 -13.84
C ASP A 46 5.51 -5.82 -13.13
N ILE A 47 5.53 -6.22 -11.86
CA ILE A 47 6.69 -6.22 -10.97
C ILE A 47 6.82 -7.54 -10.21
N LEU A 48 8.02 -7.81 -9.68
CA LEU A 48 8.35 -9.10 -9.06
C LEU A 48 7.33 -9.52 -7.98
N ASP A 49 7.01 -8.65 -7.03
CA ASP A 49 6.05 -8.98 -5.97
C ASP A 49 4.66 -9.36 -6.51
N VAL A 50 4.18 -8.66 -7.55
CA VAL A 50 2.89 -8.96 -8.18
C VAL A 50 2.96 -10.32 -8.88
N ARG A 51 4.06 -10.63 -9.56
CA ARG A 51 4.28 -11.95 -10.17
C ARG A 51 4.26 -13.07 -9.12
N VAL A 52 4.90 -12.87 -7.97
CA VAL A 52 4.85 -13.85 -6.86
C VAL A 52 3.42 -14.02 -6.31
N VAL A 53 2.65 -12.93 -6.18
CA VAL A 53 1.22 -13.02 -5.79
C VAL A 53 0.42 -13.83 -6.82
N ILE A 54 0.65 -13.60 -8.11
CA ILE A 54 -0.01 -14.37 -9.20
C ILE A 54 0.36 -15.86 -9.10
N GLU A 55 1.63 -16.18 -8.90
CA GLU A 55 2.10 -17.57 -8.74
C GLU A 55 1.44 -18.25 -7.52
N LEU A 56 1.33 -17.54 -6.39
CA LEU A 56 0.61 -18.03 -5.20
C LEU A 56 -0.87 -18.28 -5.48
N MET A 57 -1.55 -17.38 -6.19
CA MET A 57 -2.96 -17.55 -6.55
C MET A 57 -3.17 -18.74 -7.49
N GLN A 58 -2.27 -18.92 -8.46
CA GLN A 58 -2.29 -20.09 -9.35
C GLN A 58 -2.06 -21.40 -8.57
N TYR A 59 -1.15 -21.40 -7.59
CA TYR A 59 -0.94 -22.53 -6.69
C TYR A 59 -2.20 -22.87 -5.87
N LEU A 60 -2.95 -21.85 -5.42
CA LEU A 60 -4.23 -22.02 -4.71
C LEU A 60 -5.38 -22.50 -5.62
N GLY A 61 -5.15 -22.61 -6.93
CA GLY A 61 -6.13 -23.09 -7.91
C GLY A 61 -6.87 -22.00 -8.68
N ALA A 62 -6.49 -20.73 -8.54
CA ALA A 62 -7.09 -19.64 -9.32
C ALA A 62 -6.46 -19.53 -10.72
N GLU A 63 -7.29 -19.26 -11.73
CA GLU A 63 -6.82 -18.93 -13.06
C GLU A 63 -6.51 -17.42 -13.11
N VAL A 64 -5.27 -17.07 -13.47
CA VAL A 64 -4.83 -15.67 -13.55
C VAL A 64 -4.11 -15.45 -14.88
N GLU A 65 -4.66 -14.59 -15.72
CA GLU A 65 -4.16 -14.33 -17.07
C GLU A 65 -4.02 -12.82 -17.36
N TRP A 66 -2.94 -12.45 -18.03
CA TRP A 66 -2.79 -11.10 -18.59
C TRP A 66 -3.62 -10.98 -19.86
N THR A 67 -4.63 -10.11 -19.84
CA THR A 67 -5.48 -9.81 -21.00
C THR A 67 -5.03 -8.54 -21.73
N GLY A 68 -4.03 -7.85 -21.20
CA GLY A 68 -3.38 -6.68 -21.79
C GLY A 68 -2.11 -6.30 -21.04
N PRO A 69 -1.46 -5.16 -21.39
CA PRO A 69 -0.17 -4.77 -20.80
C PRO A 69 -0.19 -4.52 -19.29
N SER A 70 -1.36 -4.16 -18.74
CA SER A 70 -1.55 -3.88 -17.31
C SER A 70 -2.93 -4.36 -16.82
N THR A 71 -3.51 -5.36 -17.49
CA THR A 71 -4.85 -5.88 -17.16
C THR A 71 -4.77 -7.37 -16.90
N LEU A 72 -5.28 -7.79 -15.74
CA LEU A 72 -5.39 -9.18 -15.34
C LEU A 72 -6.85 -9.60 -15.28
N ARG A 73 -7.15 -10.79 -15.80
CA ARG A 73 -8.39 -11.50 -15.50
C ARG A 73 -8.07 -12.59 -14.48
N VAL A 74 -8.80 -12.57 -13.37
CA VAL A 74 -8.69 -13.54 -12.28
C VAL A 74 -9.99 -14.30 -12.18
N HIS A 75 -9.92 -15.63 -12.12
CA HIS A 75 -11.08 -16.49 -11.94
C HIS A 75 -10.76 -17.58 -10.91
N ALA A 76 -11.23 -17.38 -9.68
CA ALA A 76 -11.02 -18.27 -8.55
C ALA A 76 -12.21 -19.22 -8.35
N GLN A 77 -12.60 -19.94 -9.41
CA GLN A 77 -13.79 -20.79 -9.41
C GLN A 77 -13.76 -21.82 -8.28
N LYS A 78 -12.59 -22.44 -8.06
CA LYS A 78 -12.38 -23.41 -6.99
C LYS A 78 -11.01 -23.23 -6.37
N ILE A 79 -10.98 -23.05 -5.05
CA ILE A 79 -9.76 -23.11 -4.26
C ILE A 79 -9.42 -24.59 -4.02
N THR A 80 -8.22 -25.01 -4.43
CA THR A 80 -7.78 -26.42 -4.37
C THR A 80 -7.06 -26.75 -3.07
N THR A 81 -6.46 -25.76 -2.42
CA THR A 81 -5.76 -25.87 -1.14
C THR A 81 -5.87 -24.56 -0.36
N SER A 82 -5.83 -24.65 0.98
CA SER A 82 -5.78 -23.48 1.88
C SER A 82 -4.39 -23.23 2.46
N GLN A 83 -3.39 -24.00 2.01
CA GLN A 83 -2.00 -23.83 2.40
C GLN A 83 -1.26 -23.01 1.35
N LEU A 84 -0.45 -22.04 1.76
CA LEU A 84 0.46 -21.35 0.86
C LEU A 84 1.74 -22.16 0.61
N ASP A 85 2.28 -22.01 -0.58
CA ASP A 85 3.62 -22.49 -0.90
C ASP A 85 4.67 -21.71 -0.09
N THR A 86 5.52 -22.45 0.65
CA THR A 86 6.50 -21.87 1.58
C THR A 86 7.56 -21.03 0.87
N ASP A 87 8.03 -21.49 -0.30
CA ASP A 87 9.11 -20.83 -1.03
C ASP A 87 8.61 -19.56 -1.70
N LEU A 88 7.37 -19.51 -2.15
CA LEU A 88 6.75 -18.31 -2.71
C LEU A 88 6.36 -17.32 -1.61
N ALA A 89 5.72 -17.78 -0.54
CA ALA A 89 5.24 -16.92 0.54
C ALA A 89 6.38 -16.27 1.34
N SER A 90 7.55 -16.90 1.41
CA SER A 90 8.75 -16.31 2.05
C SER A 90 9.41 -15.20 1.21
N ARG A 91 9.15 -15.14 -0.11
CA ARG A 91 9.68 -14.10 -1.00
C ARG A 91 8.98 -12.75 -0.84
N ILE A 92 7.73 -12.76 -0.37
CA ILE A 92 6.93 -11.54 -0.19
C ILE A 92 6.29 -11.49 1.19
N ARG A 93 6.52 -10.40 1.91
CA ARG A 93 5.86 -10.18 3.21
C ARG A 93 4.33 -10.03 3.08
N ALA A 94 3.86 -9.59 1.92
CA ALA A 94 2.43 -9.45 1.62
C ALA A 94 1.67 -10.79 1.64
N SER A 95 2.34 -11.94 1.68
CA SER A 95 1.70 -13.27 1.75
C SER A 95 0.74 -13.42 2.94
N VAL A 96 0.97 -12.70 4.04
CA VAL A 96 0.07 -12.73 5.22
C VAL A 96 -1.38 -12.36 4.90
N VAL A 97 -1.62 -11.53 3.89
CA VAL A 97 -2.98 -11.05 3.55
C VAL A 97 -3.83 -12.13 2.88
N PHE A 98 -3.22 -13.21 2.41
CA PHE A 98 -3.96 -14.39 1.94
C PHE A 98 -4.70 -15.08 3.08
N ALA A 99 -4.29 -14.90 4.35
CA ALA A 99 -5.04 -15.42 5.50
C ALA A 99 -6.51 -14.99 5.43
N GLY A 100 -6.74 -13.70 5.18
CA GLY A 100 -8.07 -13.12 5.25
C GLY A 100 -8.92 -13.49 4.05
N ALA A 101 -8.34 -13.51 2.85
CA ALA A 101 -9.02 -13.98 1.65
C ALA A 101 -9.41 -15.47 1.77
N LEU A 102 -8.51 -16.32 2.24
CA LEU A 102 -8.77 -17.75 2.41
C LEU A 102 -9.73 -18.03 3.57
N LEU A 103 -9.58 -17.37 4.72
CA LEU A 103 -10.53 -17.48 5.84
C LEU A 103 -11.93 -17.07 5.42
N GLY A 104 -12.08 -15.91 4.77
CA GLY A 104 -13.37 -15.43 4.28
C GLY A 104 -14.00 -16.37 3.24
N ARG A 105 -13.18 -17.09 2.47
CA ARG A 105 -13.65 -17.96 1.38
C ARG A 105 -13.89 -19.42 1.78
N THR A 106 -13.00 -20.01 2.56
CA THR A 106 -12.98 -21.45 2.87
C THR A 106 -12.97 -21.75 4.37
N GLY A 107 -12.91 -20.72 5.23
CA GLY A 107 -12.81 -20.88 6.68
C GLY A 107 -11.46 -21.41 7.17
N LYS A 108 -10.45 -21.56 6.29
CA LYS A 108 -9.14 -22.13 6.63
C LYS A 108 -8.01 -21.44 5.89
N ALA A 109 -6.88 -21.25 6.56
CA ALA A 109 -5.63 -20.80 5.95
C ALA A 109 -4.41 -21.39 6.66
N VAL A 110 -3.37 -21.77 5.93
CA VAL A 110 -2.07 -22.20 6.49
C VAL A 110 -0.97 -21.38 5.83
N LEU A 111 -0.24 -20.63 6.66
CA LEU A 111 0.77 -19.67 6.21
C LEU A 111 2.12 -19.98 6.85
N PRO A 112 3.23 -20.03 6.10
CA PRO A 112 4.54 -19.99 6.72
C PRO A 112 4.75 -18.64 7.42
N LEU A 113 5.74 -18.56 8.31
CA LEU A 113 6.16 -17.26 8.84
C LEU A 113 6.61 -16.35 7.67
N PRO A 114 6.15 -15.08 7.62
CA PRO A 114 6.61 -14.14 6.61
C PRO A 114 8.13 -13.95 6.67
N GLY A 115 8.76 -13.71 5.52
CA GLY A 115 10.18 -13.39 5.45
C GLY A 115 10.58 -12.12 6.24
N GLY A 116 11.89 -11.96 6.43
CA GLY A 116 12.48 -10.82 7.15
C GLY A 116 12.31 -9.48 6.42
N ASP A 117 12.24 -8.39 7.20
CA ASP A 117 12.15 -7.01 6.72
C ASP A 117 13.39 -6.23 7.17
N LEU A 118 14.08 -5.58 6.23
CA LEU A 118 15.30 -4.82 6.52
C LEU A 118 15.02 -3.50 7.27
N ILE A 119 13.76 -3.06 7.32
CA ILE A 119 13.37 -1.74 7.82
C ILE A 119 12.94 -1.78 9.30
N GLY A 120 12.64 -2.96 9.86
CA GLY A 120 12.34 -3.14 11.29
C GLY A 120 11.59 -4.44 11.64
N GLU A 121 11.47 -4.75 12.94
CA GLU A 121 10.67 -5.88 13.44
C GLU A 121 9.18 -5.57 13.25
N ARG A 122 8.51 -6.31 12.36
CA ARG A 122 7.07 -6.17 12.12
C ARG A 122 6.38 -7.42 12.62
N ARG A 123 5.71 -7.32 13.76
CA ARG A 123 5.07 -8.46 14.40
C ARG A 123 3.70 -8.78 13.78
N LEU A 124 3.19 -9.97 14.07
CA LEU A 124 1.89 -10.44 13.59
C LEU A 124 0.80 -10.42 14.66
N ASP A 125 1.12 -9.99 15.89
CA ASP A 125 0.21 -9.97 17.04
C ASP A 125 -1.11 -9.26 16.71
N THR A 126 -1.05 -8.08 16.08
CA THR A 126 -2.25 -7.32 15.67
C THR A 126 -3.17 -8.11 14.74
N HIS A 127 -2.62 -8.94 13.85
CA HIS A 127 -3.41 -9.79 12.96
C HIS A 127 -4.05 -10.93 13.73
N VAL A 128 -3.24 -11.66 14.49
CA VAL A 128 -3.68 -12.87 15.21
C VAL A 128 -4.74 -12.54 16.26
N GLU A 129 -4.53 -11.47 17.04
CA GLU A 129 -5.45 -11.05 18.09
C GLU A 129 -6.80 -10.59 17.51
N ALA A 130 -6.78 -9.85 16.40
CA ALA A 130 -8.01 -9.40 15.75
C ALA A 130 -8.76 -10.56 15.08
N LEU A 131 -8.06 -11.51 14.46
CA LEU A 131 -8.70 -12.71 13.88
C LEU A 131 -9.32 -13.59 14.96
N ARG A 132 -8.68 -13.76 16.11
CA ARG A 132 -9.25 -14.50 17.25
C ARG A 132 -10.56 -13.92 17.75
N GLN A 133 -10.69 -12.59 17.76
CA GLN A 133 -11.95 -11.92 18.11
C GLN A 133 -13.09 -12.25 17.15
N LEU A 134 -12.80 -12.57 15.88
CA LEU A 134 -13.80 -13.00 14.89
C LEU A 134 -14.18 -14.50 15.00
N GLY A 135 -13.65 -15.21 15.99
CA GLY A 135 -13.86 -16.65 16.18
C GLY A 135 -12.84 -17.53 15.44
N VAL A 136 -11.71 -16.99 14.99
CA VAL A 136 -10.65 -17.77 14.32
C VAL A 136 -9.74 -18.43 15.36
N GLU A 137 -9.63 -19.74 15.30
CA GLU A 137 -8.61 -20.49 16.02
C GLU A 137 -7.27 -20.33 15.29
N VAL A 138 -6.23 -19.98 16.05
CA VAL A 138 -4.88 -19.75 15.52
C VAL A 138 -3.88 -20.60 16.29
N ASP A 139 -3.26 -21.55 15.60
CA ASP A 139 -2.21 -22.41 16.11
C ASP A 139 -0.87 -22.15 15.41
N PHE A 140 0.23 -22.41 16.11
CA PHE A 140 1.59 -22.27 15.58
C PHE A 140 2.41 -23.51 15.94
N ASP A 141 2.77 -24.28 14.92
CA ASP A 141 3.51 -25.54 15.07
C ASP A 141 5.05 -25.37 15.05
N GLY A 142 5.53 -24.12 15.06
CA GLY A 142 6.95 -23.79 14.94
C GLY A 142 7.41 -23.51 13.50
N GLN A 143 6.62 -23.86 12.49
CA GLN A 143 6.94 -23.64 11.07
C GLN A 143 5.89 -22.81 10.34
N ALA A 144 4.60 -23.04 10.64
CA ALA A 144 3.48 -22.38 10.01
C ALA A 144 2.42 -21.95 11.03
N LEU A 145 1.73 -20.86 10.70
CA LEU A 145 0.51 -20.42 11.35
C LEU A 145 -0.68 -21.09 10.67
N GLN A 146 -1.49 -21.78 11.46
CA GLN A 146 -2.70 -22.44 11.03
C GLN A 146 -3.90 -21.66 11.55
N PHE A 147 -4.78 -21.26 10.65
CA PHE A 147 -5.99 -20.51 10.95
C PHE A 147 -7.21 -21.34 10.55
N GLN A 148 -8.16 -21.49 11.45
CA GLN A 148 -9.43 -22.17 11.18
C GLN A 148 -10.58 -21.47 11.87
N ALA A 149 -11.70 -21.33 11.18
CA ALA A 149 -12.97 -20.88 11.74
C ALA A 149 -14.11 -21.72 11.16
N ASP A 150 -14.95 -22.25 12.03
CA ASP A 150 -16.19 -22.92 11.59
C ASP A 150 -17.24 -21.90 11.14
N GLU A 151 -17.27 -20.74 11.79
CA GLU A 151 -18.13 -19.61 11.47
C GLU A 151 -17.41 -18.31 11.82
N LEU A 152 -17.36 -17.37 10.88
CA LEU A 152 -16.81 -16.03 11.12
C LEU A 152 -17.96 -15.12 11.56
N ARG A 153 -17.81 -14.45 12.69
CA ARG A 153 -18.80 -13.49 13.22
C ARG A 153 -18.20 -12.11 13.31
N GLY A 154 -18.96 -11.12 12.83
CA GLY A 154 -18.56 -9.72 12.91
C GLY A 154 -18.62 -9.21 14.33
N GLU A 155 -17.62 -8.41 14.71
CA GLU A 155 -17.42 -7.89 16.06
C GLU A 155 -16.95 -6.42 16.01
N ASP A 156 -17.00 -5.74 17.17
CA ASP A 156 -16.35 -4.43 17.36
C ASP A 156 -14.89 -4.65 17.82
N ILE A 157 -13.95 -4.43 16.90
CA ILE A 157 -12.53 -4.71 17.08
C ILE A 157 -11.76 -3.39 17.12
N LEU A 158 -11.09 -3.14 18.23
CA LEU A 158 -10.11 -2.06 18.35
C LEU A 158 -8.70 -2.58 18.05
N LEU A 159 -8.08 -2.09 16.98
CA LEU A 159 -6.71 -2.44 16.64
C LEU A 159 -5.72 -1.71 17.56
N ALA A 160 -4.72 -2.44 18.06
CA ALA A 160 -3.65 -1.90 18.91
C ALA A 160 -2.82 -0.82 18.19
N GLU A 161 -2.71 -0.93 16.86
CA GLU A 161 -2.03 0.00 15.98
C GLU A 161 -2.81 0.12 14.67
N ALA A 162 -2.64 1.24 13.96
CA ALA A 162 -3.19 1.45 12.62
C ALA A 162 -2.40 0.66 11.57
N SER A 163 -2.40 -0.68 11.70
CA SER A 163 -1.69 -1.58 10.81
C SER A 163 -2.43 -1.71 9.49
N VAL A 164 -1.76 -1.28 8.41
CA VAL A 164 -2.24 -1.38 7.03
C VAL A 164 -2.65 -2.81 6.70
N THR A 165 -1.71 -3.75 6.84
CA THR A 165 -1.94 -5.12 6.41
C THR A 165 -2.94 -5.83 7.31
N ALA A 166 -3.01 -5.52 8.61
CA ALA A 166 -4.02 -6.09 9.49
C ALA A 166 -5.42 -5.61 9.08
N THR A 167 -5.56 -4.32 8.77
CA THR A 167 -6.82 -3.74 8.30
C THR A 167 -7.28 -4.40 6.99
N GLU A 168 -6.39 -4.55 6.01
CA GLU A 168 -6.69 -5.23 4.73
C GLU A 168 -7.10 -6.70 4.94
N ASN A 169 -6.37 -7.40 5.82
CA ASN A 169 -6.63 -8.79 6.15
C ASN A 169 -8.03 -8.96 6.76
N LEU A 170 -8.36 -8.13 7.75
CA LEU A 170 -9.66 -8.16 8.42
C LEU A 170 -10.81 -7.74 7.51
N ILE A 171 -10.59 -6.78 6.60
CA ILE A 171 -11.58 -6.43 5.58
C ILE A 171 -11.91 -7.67 4.75
N MET A 172 -10.89 -8.35 4.22
CA MET A 172 -11.10 -9.56 3.41
C MET A 172 -11.74 -10.70 4.19
N THR A 173 -11.39 -10.90 5.47
CA THR A 173 -12.01 -11.92 6.32
C THR A 173 -13.50 -11.65 6.55
N THR A 174 -13.88 -10.38 6.73
CA THR A 174 -15.19 -10.04 7.31
C THR A 174 -16.27 -9.68 6.31
N VAL A 175 -15.93 -9.47 5.02
CA VAL A 175 -16.95 -9.20 3.99
C VAL A 175 -17.96 -10.33 3.81
N LEU A 176 -17.58 -11.57 4.11
CA LEU A 176 -18.46 -12.75 4.07
C LEU A 176 -18.81 -13.30 5.47
N ALA A 177 -18.37 -12.63 6.54
CA ALA A 177 -18.68 -13.04 7.91
C ALA A 177 -20.15 -12.77 8.26
N GLN A 178 -20.70 -13.44 9.26
CA GLN A 178 -22.06 -13.16 9.72
C GLN A 178 -22.10 -11.91 10.59
N GLY A 179 -23.04 -11.01 10.30
CA GLY A 179 -23.27 -9.81 11.12
C GLY A 179 -22.51 -8.58 10.65
N THR A 180 -22.17 -7.70 11.58
CA THR A 180 -21.49 -6.43 11.29
C THR A 180 -20.17 -6.35 12.06
N THR A 181 -19.09 -6.10 11.35
CA THR A 181 -17.78 -5.82 11.93
C THR A 181 -17.55 -4.31 11.97
N VAL A 182 -17.04 -3.81 13.09
CA VAL A 182 -16.56 -2.43 13.22
C VAL A 182 -15.08 -2.47 13.54
N LEU A 183 -14.24 -2.03 12.61
CA LEU A 183 -12.80 -1.93 12.78
C LEU A 183 -12.45 -0.51 13.24
N ARG A 184 -12.07 -0.35 14.51
CA ARG A 184 -11.61 0.92 15.09
C ARG A 184 -10.09 0.99 15.09
N ASN A 185 -9.56 2.21 14.97
CA ASN A 185 -8.14 2.46 14.75
C ASN A 185 -7.65 1.76 13.47
N ALA A 186 -8.53 1.65 12.47
CA ALA A 186 -8.22 1.09 11.16
C ALA A 186 -7.27 2.00 10.39
N ALA A 187 -6.44 1.39 9.55
CA ALA A 187 -5.58 2.09 8.62
C ALA A 187 -6.43 2.65 7.45
N GLY A 188 -6.11 3.86 6.96
CA GLY A 188 -6.95 4.63 6.04
C GLY A 188 -6.34 4.83 4.64
N GLU A 189 -5.21 4.21 4.36
CA GLU A 189 -4.37 4.47 3.19
C GLU A 189 -5.12 4.30 1.85
N PRO A 190 -4.69 4.98 0.76
CA PRO A 190 -5.34 4.91 -0.54
C PRO A 190 -5.53 3.47 -1.07
N HIS A 191 -4.57 2.58 -0.79
CA HIS A 191 -4.66 1.18 -1.21
C HIS A 191 -5.74 0.38 -0.45
N ILE A 192 -6.05 0.75 0.80
CA ILE A 192 -7.19 0.18 1.55
C ILE A 192 -8.50 0.70 0.98
N GLN A 193 -8.54 1.96 0.57
CA GLN A 193 -9.71 2.55 -0.09
C GLN A 193 -9.97 1.89 -1.46
N ASP A 194 -8.93 1.57 -2.21
CA ASP A 194 -9.03 0.82 -3.46
C ASP A 194 -9.55 -0.61 -3.25
N LEU A 195 -9.05 -1.31 -2.23
CA LEU A 195 -9.57 -2.62 -1.83
C LEU A 195 -11.06 -2.55 -1.47
N CYS A 196 -11.45 -1.58 -0.61
CA CYS A 196 -12.84 -1.36 -0.24
C CYS A 196 -13.72 -1.04 -1.46
N ARG A 197 -13.24 -0.20 -2.38
CA ARG A 197 -13.98 0.18 -3.59
C ARG A 197 -14.16 -1.01 -4.53
N MET A 198 -13.13 -1.85 -4.70
CA MET A 198 -13.24 -3.09 -5.46
C MET A 198 -14.26 -4.02 -4.84
N LEU A 199 -14.12 -4.36 -3.56
CA LEU A 199 -15.05 -5.26 -2.87
C LEU A 199 -16.48 -4.72 -2.88
N GLY A 200 -16.67 -3.40 -2.72
CA GLY A 200 -17.96 -2.74 -2.87
C GLY A 200 -18.56 -2.90 -4.28
N GLY A 201 -17.73 -2.78 -5.32
CA GLY A 201 -18.13 -3.07 -6.71
C GLY A 201 -18.50 -4.54 -6.96
N LEU A 202 -17.96 -5.46 -6.16
CA LEU A 202 -18.30 -6.89 -6.17
C LEU A 202 -19.48 -7.24 -5.24
N GLY A 203 -20.12 -6.25 -4.61
CA GLY A 203 -21.32 -6.42 -3.78
C GLY A 203 -21.09 -6.41 -2.26
N ALA A 204 -19.86 -6.20 -1.79
CA ALA A 204 -19.60 -6.04 -0.36
C ALA A 204 -20.23 -4.75 0.19
N ARG A 205 -20.61 -4.76 1.48
CA ARG A 205 -21.18 -3.58 2.16
C ARG A 205 -20.18 -2.99 3.12
N ILE A 206 -19.34 -2.10 2.62
CA ILE A 206 -18.25 -1.45 3.37
C ILE A 206 -18.50 0.06 3.43
N SER A 207 -18.29 0.67 4.60
CA SER A 207 -18.37 2.12 4.80
C SER A 207 -17.28 2.61 5.73
N GLY A 208 -16.95 3.90 5.68
CA GLY A 208 -15.88 4.49 6.51
C GLY A 208 -14.45 4.28 5.98
N ALA A 209 -14.29 3.71 4.78
CA ALA A 209 -13.00 3.60 4.11
C ALA A 209 -12.32 4.98 3.98
N GLY A 210 -11.03 5.06 4.30
CA GLY A 210 -10.28 6.31 4.36
C GLY A 210 -10.31 7.02 5.71
N SER A 211 -11.09 6.52 6.67
CA SER A 211 -11.09 6.97 8.06
C SER A 211 -10.46 5.93 9.00
N ASN A 212 -10.35 6.27 10.29
CA ASN A 212 -9.89 5.34 11.33
C ASN A 212 -10.98 4.38 11.85
N CYS A 213 -12.16 4.37 11.22
CA CYS A 213 -13.28 3.51 11.58
C CYS A 213 -13.93 2.94 10.31
N ILE A 214 -13.79 1.64 10.08
CA ILE A 214 -14.37 0.95 8.94
C ILE A 214 -15.48 0.03 9.42
N VAL A 215 -16.68 0.17 8.85
CA VAL A 215 -17.84 -0.66 9.17
C VAL A 215 -18.16 -1.55 7.99
N ILE A 216 -18.18 -2.86 8.25
CA ILE A 216 -18.36 -3.91 7.24
C ILE A 216 -19.59 -4.72 7.64
N ARG A 217 -20.60 -4.76 6.77
CA ARG A 217 -21.74 -5.64 6.93
C ARG A 217 -21.52 -6.86 6.06
N GLY A 218 -21.45 -8.02 6.69
CA GLY A 218 -21.33 -9.30 6.01
C GLY A 218 -22.38 -9.51 4.95
N VAL A 219 -21.99 -10.13 3.84
CA VAL A 219 -22.89 -10.56 2.75
C VAL A 219 -22.71 -12.04 2.48
N ASP A 220 -23.73 -12.69 1.91
CA ASP A 220 -23.70 -14.14 1.68
C ASP A 220 -22.73 -14.54 0.56
N SER A 221 -22.54 -13.67 -0.43
CA SER A 221 -21.62 -13.90 -1.55
C SER A 221 -21.23 -12.59 -2.24
N LEU A 222 -20.11 -12.64 -2.97
CA LEU A 222 -19.63 -11.57 -3.85
C LEU A 222 -19.77 -12.00 -5.32
N THR A 223 -20.03 -11.05 -6.21
CA THR A 223 -20.09 -11.28 -7.66
C THR A 223 -18.74 -11.02 -8.32
N GLY A 224 -18.66 -11.30 -9.63
CA GLY A 224 -17.57 -10.84 -10.47
C GLY A 224 -17.74 -9.37 -10.83
N GLY A 225 -16.76 -8.81 -11.54
CA GLY A 225 -16.81 -7.41 -11.95
C GLY A 225 -15.48 -6.87 -12.44
N GLU A 226 -15.39 -5.55 -12.55
CA GLU A 226 -14.18 -4.85 -12.96
C GLU A 226 -13.73 -3.87 -11.87
N ALA A 227 -12.43 -3.74 -11.69
CA ALA A 227 -11.84 -2.75 -10.82
C ALA A 227 -10.52 -2.24 -11.40
N ARG A 228 -10.16 -1.01 -11.03
CA ARG A 228 -8.89 -0.38 -11.39
C ARG A 228 -8.05 -0.21 -10.14
N VAL A 229 -6.78 -0.65 -10.20
CA VAL A 229 -5.77 -0.31 -9.19
C VAL A 229 -5.46 1.19 -9.31
N GLY A 230 -5.61 1.95 -8.23
CA GLY A 230 -5.30 3.37 -8.18
C GLY A 230 -3.84 3.66 -8.50
N ALA A 231 -3.54 4.91 -8.89
CA ALA A 231 -2.19 5.32 -9.18
C ALA A 231 -1.28 5.15 -7.96
N ASP A 232 -0.03 4.79 -8.21
CA ASP A 232 0.98 4.72 -7.17
C ASP A 232 1.40 6.14 -6.74
N PHE A 233 0.76 6.66 -5.70
CA PHE A 233 1.06 7.99 -5.17
C PHE A 233 2.53 8.12 -4.69
N MET A 234 3.21 7.02 -4.36
CA MET A 234 4.63 7.03 -4.01
C MET A 234 5.48 7.18 -5.26
N GLU A 235 5.13 6.50 -6.36
CA GLU A 235 5.75 6.72 -7.68
C GLU A 235 5.55 8.18 -8.13
N VAL A 236 4.31 8.69 -8.06
CA VAL A 236 3.99 10.08 -8.43
C VAL A 236 4.84 11.05 -7.61
N GLY A 237 4.86 10.93 -6.28
CA GLY A 237 5.67 11.79 -5.42
C GLY A 237 7.18 11.69 -5.71
N SER A 238 7.67 10.50 -6.04
CA SER A 238 9.07 10.28 -6.43
C SER A 238 9.43 11.01 -7.72
N PHE A 239 8.57 10.95 -8.74
CA PHE A 239 8.80 11.64 -10.01
C PHE A 239 8.61 13.14 -9.91
N VAL A 240 7.69 13.63 -9.06
CA VAL A 240 7.62 15.06 -8.71
C VAL A 240 8.95 15.50 -8.10
N GLY A 241 9.47 14.75 -7.12
CA GLY A 241 10.76 15.03 -6.50
C GLY A 241 11.91 15.03 -7.50
N ALA A 242 11.98 14.03 -8.38
CA ALA A 242 13.00 13.96 -9.42
C ALA A 242 12.93 15.13 -10.41
N ALA A 243 11.72 15.53 -10.84
CA ALA A 243 11.54 16.67 -11.74
C ALA A 243 12.05 17.98 -11.11
N VAL A 244 11.71 18.25 -9.84
CA VAL A 244 12.12 19.50 -9.19
C VAL A 244 13.60 19.56 -8.86
N VAL A 245 14.22 18.48 -8.37
CA VAL A 245 15.66 18.49 -8.04
C VAL A 245 16.56 18.55 -9.27
N THR A 246 16.06 18.09 -10.42
CA THR A 246 16.76 18.23 -11.72
C THR A 246 16.43 19.55 -12.44
N GLY A 247 15.52 20.37 -11.88
CA GLY A 247 15.07 21.63 -12.50
C GLY A 247 14.25 21.44 -13.78
N GLY A 248 13.68 20.25 -13.96
CA GLY A 248 12.95 19.81 -15.15
C GLY A 248 11.45 20.06 -15.12
N GLU A 249 10.77 19.69 -16.21
CA GLU A 249 9.32 19.80 -16.40
C GLU A 249 8.73 18.42 -16.66
N LEU A 250 7.69 18.02 -15.94
CA LEU A 250 7.12 16.69 -16.06
C LEU A 250 5.61 16.71 -15.99
N LEU A 251 4.96 16.06 -16.97
CA LEU A 251 3.55 15.69 -16.91
C LEU A 251 3.41 14.23 -16.45
N ILE A 252 2.74 14.01 -15.33
CA ILE A 252 2.42 12.68 -14.81
C ILE A 252 0.94 12.42 -15.06
N GLN A 253 0.64 11.56 -16.02
CA GLN A 253 -0.70 11.21 -16.46
C GLN A 253 -1.36 10.18 -15.53
N ASP A 254 -2.68 10.28 -15.34
CA ASP A 254 -3.48 9.41 -14.47
C ASP A 254 -2.91 9.29 -13.05
N ALA A 255 -2.50 10.41 -12.46
CA ALA A 255 -1.81 10.48 -11.17
C ALA A 255 -2.75 10.38 -9.94
N ASP A 256 -4.07 10.34 -10.14
CA ASP A 256 -5.09 10.29 -9.08
C ASP A 256 -4.85 11.34 -7.97
N PRO A 257 -4.95 12.65 -8.30
CA PRO A 257 -4.50 13.76 -7.45
C PRO A 257 -5.23 13.85 -6.10
N ASP A 258 -6.42 13.26 -5.99
CA ASP A 258 -7.22 13.23 -4.76
C ASP A 258 -6.48 12.57 -3.57
N TYR A 259 -5.47 11.73 -3.84
CA TYR A 259 -4.63 11.11 -2.81
C TYR A 259 -3.31 11.86 -2.55
N LEU A 260 -3.11 13.02 -3.17
CA LEU A 260 -1.83 13.75 -3.11
C LEU A 260 -1.86 14.98 -2.20
N ASP A 261 -3.00 15.34 -1.59
CA ASP A 261 -3.14 16.57 -0.81
C ASP A 261 -2.12 16.70 0.32
N MET A 262 -1.93 15.65 1.11
CA MET A 262 -0.94 15.68 2.21
C MET A 262 0.50 15.74 1.67
N VAL A 263 0.75 15.07 0.54
CA VAL A 263 2.06 15.14 -0.14
C VAL A 263 2.30 16.56 -0.65
N ALA A 264 1.29 17.19 -1.27
CA ALA A 264 1.32 18.56 -1.75
C ALA A 264 1.63 19.53 -0.62
N MET A 265 0.93 19.39 0.51
CA MET A 265 1.13 20.24 1.68
C MET A 265 2.56 20.16 2.20
N VAL A 266 3.14 18.97 2.28
CA VAL A 266 4.53 18.78 2.75
C VAL A 266 5.55 19.26 1.71
N PHE A 267 5.34 18.93 0.44
CA PHE A 267 6.24 19.33 -0.64
C PHE A 267 6.25 20.85 -0.84
N GLN A 268 5.10 21.51 -0.65
CA GLN A 268 4.99 22.96 -0.66
C GLN A 268 5.82 23.63 0.44
N ARG A 269 5.96 22.99 1.62
CA ARG A 269 6.89 23.47 2.66
C ARG A 269 8.35 23.41 2.24
N LEU A 270 8.69 22.58 1.26
CA LEU A 270 10.03 22.50 0.65
C LEU A 270 10.16 23.38 -0.61
N GLY A 271 9.14 24.19 -0.93
CA GLY A 271 9.12 25.05 -2.10
C GLY A 271 8.69 24.35 -3.40
N VAL A 272 8.17 23.12 -3.31
CA VAL A 272 7.70 22.35 -4.47
C VAL A 272 6.21 22.56 -4.69
N ARG A 273 5.82 22.83 -5.94
CA ARG A 273 4.43 23.01 -6.36
C ARG A 273 4.17 22.21 -7.64
N TRP A 274 2.91 21.85 -7.86
CA TRP A 274 2.42 21.30 -9.10
C TRP A 274 1.01 21.79 -9.38
N GLU A 275 0.61 21.65 -10.64
CA GLU A 275 -0.74 21.94 -11.12
C GLU A 275 -1.49 20.62 -11.30
N VAL A 276 -2.73 20.56 -10.82
CA VAL A 276 -3.65 19.45 -11.11
C VAL A 276 -4.37 19.74 -12.42
N ARG A 277 -4.23 18.86 -13.41
CA ARG A 277 -4.87 18.96 -14.73
C ARG A 277 -5.80 17.77 -14.95
N GLY A 278 -7.02 17.89 -14.43
CA GLY A 278 -7.95 16.75 -14.41
C GLY A 278 -7.41 15.64 -13.52
N ARG A 279 -7.09 14.48 -14.09
CA ARG A 279 -6.46 13.35 -13.37
C ARG A 279 -4.93 13.41 -13.37
N ASP A 280 -4.34 14.39 -14.03
CA ASP A 280 -2.90 14.49 -14.23
C ASP A 280 -2.27 15.46 -13.23
N VAL A 281 -0.98 15.28 -12.98
CA VAL A 281 -0.13 16.20 -12.21
C VAL A 281 0.91 16.79 -13.14
N PHE A 282 1.00 18.12 -13.19
CA PHE A 282 1.99 18.84 -13.98
C PHE A 282 2.97 19.60 -13.09
N VAL A 283 4.25 19.29 -13.23
CA VAL A 283 5.36 19.92 -12.51
C VAL A 283 6.09 20.87 -13.45
N SER A 284 6.10 22.16 -13.15
CA SER A 284 6.78 23.17 -13.97
C SER A 284 8.29 23.19 -13.73
N GLU A 285 9.05 23.60 -14.75
CA GLU A 285 10.51 23.72 -14.65
C GLU A 285 11.01 24.79 -13.68
N ARG A 286 12.26 24.61 -13.23
CA ARG A 286 13.08 25.60 -12.50
C ARG A 286 12.39 26.27 -11.31
N GLN A 287 11.70 25.47 -10.49
CA GLN A 287 11.10 25.97 -9.27
C GLN A 287 12.17 26.44 -8.28
N MET A 288 11.88 27.53 -7.58
CA MET A 288 12.74 28.02 -6.50
C MET A 288 12.45 27.21 -5.23
N LEU A 289 13.34 26.26 -4.92
CA LEU A 289 13.22 25.42 -3.75
C LEU A 289 13.68 26.19 -2.50
N SER A 290 12.73 26.60 -1.68
CA SER A 290 12.97 27.28 -0.42
C SER A 290 12.05 26.71 0.65
N ILE A 291 12.65 26.37 1.79
CA ILE A 291 11.92 25.84 2.93
C ILE A 291 11.12 26.96 3.57
N LEU A 292 9.80 26.78 3.60
CA LEU A 292 8.88 27.74 4.22
C LEU A 292 8.95 27.58 5.74
N PRO A 293 9.29 28.64 6.49
CA PRO A 293 9.30 28.58 7.94
C PRO A 293 7.87 28.46 8.49
N ASP A 294 7.74 27.78 9.61
CA ASP A 294 6.51 27.79 10.38
C ASP A 294 6.26 29.18 11.00
N LEU A 295 5.04 29.40 11.48
CA LEU A 295 4.62 30.66 12.10
C LEU A 295 5.64 31.14 13.14
N GLY A 296 6.09 32.39 13.00
CA GLY A 296 7.11 32.99 13.86
C GLY A 296 8.56 32.67 13.47
N GLY A 297 8.81 32.19 12.24
CA GLY A 297 10.16 31.89 11.76
C GLY A 297 10.73 30.58 12.31
N ARG A 298 9.86 29.67 12.76
CA ARG A 298 10.27 28.40 13.35
C ARG A 298 10.70 27.41 12.27
N ILE A 299 11.66 26.56 12.61
CA ILE A 299 12.08 25.46 11.73
C ILE A 299 10.89 24.50 11.57
N PRO A 300 10.40 24.27 10.34
CA PRO A 300 9.30 23.34 10.10
C PRO A 300 9.73 21.91 10.40
N VAL A 301 8.76 21.10 10.81
CA VAL A 301 8.94 19.67 11.06
C VAL A 301 8.13 18.85 10.07
N ILE A 302 8.79 17.93 9.37
CA ILE A 302 8.15 16.89 8.56
C ILE A 302 8.20 15.60 9.36
N LYS A 303 7.03 15.07 9.70
CA LYS A 303 6.89 13.89 10.54
C LYS A 303 6.10 12.80 9.81
N ALA A 304 6.61 11.57 9.82
CA ALA A 304 5.89 10.40 9.32
C ALA A 304 4.64 10.15 10.17
N GLN A 305 3.52 9.85 9.54
CA GLN A 305 2.26 9.57 10.23
C GLN A 305 1.42 8.56 9.42
N PRO A 306 0.58 7.74 10.09
CA PRO A 306 -0.47 6.99 9.42
C PRO A 306 -1.37 7.90 8.59
N TRP A 307 -2.01 7.36 7.56
CA TRP A 307 -2.93 8.12 6.71
C TRP A 307 -4.04 8.80 7.54
N PRO A 308 -4.45 10.05 7.24
CA PRO A 308 -4.06 10.90 6.10
C PRO A 308 -2.79 11.73 6.31
N GLY A 309 -1.97 11.39 7.30
CA GLY A 309 -0.68 12.02 7.53
C GLY A 309 0.37 11.71 6.46
N PHE A 310 1.56 12.31 6.59
CA PHE A 310 2.59 12.21 5.56
C PHE A 310 3.16 10.78 5.50
N PRO A 311 3.10 10.11 4.33
CA PRO A 311 3.47 8.71 4.23
C PRO A 311 4.98 8.54 4.44
N PRO A 312 5.41 7.60 5.30
CA PRO A 312 6.82 7.37 5.57
C PRO A 312 7.60 6.97 4.30
N ASP A 313 6.94 6.39 3.30
CA ASP A 313 7.55 5.98 2.03
C ASP A 313 8.02 7.14 1.15
N LEU A 314 7.46 8.34 1.33
CA LEU A 314 7.92 9.57 0.66
C LEU A 314 8.92 10.37 1.50
N MET A 315 9.30 9.88 2.68
CA MET A 315 10.26 10.56 3.57
C MET A 315 11.63 10.72 2.93
N SER A 316 12.13 9.69 2.24
CA SER A 316 13.42 9.74 1.55
C SER A 316 13.42 10.74 0.40
N ILE A 317 12.32 10.80 -0.36
CA ILE A 317 12.13 11.76 -1.45
C ILE A 317 12.10 13.19 -0.91
N ALA A 318 11.29 13.44 0.12
CA ALA A 318 11.21 14.75 0.75
C ALA A 318 12.57 15.20 1.33
N LEU A 319 13.34 14.29 1.93
CA LEU A 319 14.67 14.56 2.44
C LEU A 319 15.62 14.94 1.30
N VAL A 320 15.64 14.20 0.19
CA VAL A 320 16.46 14.57 -0.98
C VAL A 320 16.09 15.95 -1.52
N ILE A 321 14.79 16.26 -1.67
CA ILE A 321 14.34 17.61 -2.07
C ILE A 321 14.86 18.68 -1.09
N ALA A 322 14.79 18.43 0.22
CA ALA A 322 15.26 19.35 1.24
C ALA A 322 16.78 19.61 1.13
N THR A 323 17.60 18.62 0.76
CA THR A 323 19.04 18.85 0.52
C THR A 323 19.34 19.82 -0.62
N CYS A 324 18.40 19.98 -1.56
CA CYS A 324 18.46 20.93 -2.66
C CYS A 324 17.72 22.26 -2.37
N SER A 325 17.13 22.43 -1.18
CA SER A 325 16.28 23.56 -0.84
C SER A 325 16.99 24.57 0.07
N ALA A 326 16.75 25.86 -0.12
CA ALA A 326 17.28 26.89 0.76
C ALA A 326 16.50 26.96 2.08
N GLY A 327 17.18 26.68 3.21
CA GLY A 327 16.63 26.81 4.56
C GLY A 327 17.00 25.63 5.47
N THR A 328 16.23 25.42 6.53
CA THR A 328 16.41 24.30 7.48
C THR A 328 15.07 23.69 7.79
N VAL A 329 15.00 22.35 7.82
CA VAL A 329 13.81 21.56 8.14
C VAL A 329 14.23 20.38 9.01
N LEU A 330 13.38 20.00 9.96
CA LEU A 330 13.57 18.82 10.78
C LEU A 330 12.74 17.65 10.23
N PHE A 331 13.38 16.50 10.05
CA PHE A 331 12.70 15.25 9.72
C PHE A 331 12.58 14.37 10.96
N HIS A 332 11.41 13.76 11.17
CA HIS A 332 11.17 12.84 12.28
C HIS A 332 10.34 11.64 11.81
N ASP A 333 10.92 10.44 11.90
CA ASP A 333 10.21 9.19 11.70
C ASP A 333 10.18 8.40 13.02
N TRP A 334 8.99 8.25 13.58
CA TRP A 334 8.75 7.46 14.79
C TRP A 334 8.16 6.08 14.47
N MET A 335 7.75 5.85 13.22
CA MET A 335 7.12 4.62 12.77
C MET A 335 8.17 3.57 12.40
N TYR A 336 9.35 4.00 11.93
CA TYR A 336 10.42 3.10 11.49
C TYR A 336 11.80 3.57 11.97
N GLU A 337 12.36 2.84 12.94
CA GLU A 337 13.63 3.18 13.61
C GLU A 337 14.81 3.36 12.65
N SER A 338 14.88 2.55 11.59
CA SER A 338 16.00 2.52 10.65
C SER A 338 15.71 3.18 9.31
N ARG A 339 14.65 4.01 9.19
CA ARG A 339 14.26 4.56 7.86
C ARG A 339 15.33 5.47 7.24
N PHE A 340 16.12 6.17 8.06
CA PHE A 340 17.15 7.10 7.56
C PHE A 340 18.50 6.45 7.25
N PHE A 341 18.58 5.12 7.09
CA PHE A 341 19.83 4.41 6.80
C PHE A 341 20.60 4.93 5.56
N PHE A 342 19.91 5.61 4.63
CA PHE A 342 20.52 6.18 3.42
C PHE A 342 21.10 7.60 3.63
N ALA A 343 20.84 8.26 4.77
CA ALA A 343 21.25 9.64 5.01
C ALA A 343 22.78 9.81 4.99
N ASP A 344 23.52 8.84 5.52
CA ASP A 344 25.00 8.84 5.50
C ASP A 344 25.56 8.87 4.08
N ASN A 345 24.91 8.20 3.12
CA ASN A 345 25.31 8.25 1.72
C ASN A 345 25.11 9.65 1.14
N LEU A 346 24.03 10.34 1.50
CA LEU A 346 23.80 11.73 1.08
C LEU A 346 24.84 12.68 1.69
N VAL A 347 25.21 12.49 2.97
CA VAL A 347 26.30 13.25 3.61
C VAL A 347 27.62 13.07 2.86
N ARG A 348 27.95 11.82 2.46
CA ARG A 348 29.13 11.53 1.64
C ARG A 348 29.08 12.18 0.25
N MET A 349 27.88 12.45 -0.26
CA MET A 349 27.65 13.20 -1.50
C MET A 349 27.66 14.73 -1.30
N GLY A 350 27.87 15.22 -0.07
CA GLY A 350 27.98 16.65 0.26
C GLY A 350 26.71 17.27 0.83
N ALA A 351 25.67 16.49 1.13
CA ALA A 351 24.48 16.99 1.81
C ALA A 351 24.80 17.44 3.25
N ARG A 352 24.12 18.49 3.71
CA ARG A 352 24.23 19.00 5.08
C ARG A 352 23.09 18.44 5.92
N ILE A 353 23.31 17.26 6.49
CA ILE A 353 22.38 16.55 7.37
C ILE A 353 23.09 16.35 8.72
N THR A 354 22.38 16.50 9.83
CA THR A 354 22.93 16.40 11.20
C THR A 354 22.06 15.52 12.06
#